data_AF-A0A7S0NWM0-F1
#
_entry.id   AF-A0A7S0NWM0-F1
#
_cell.length_a   1.000
_cell.length_b   1.000
_cell.length_c   1.000
_cell.angle_alpha   90.00
_cell.angle_beta   90.00
_cell.angle_gamma   90.00
#
_symmetry.space_group_name_H-M   'P 1'
#
loop_
_entity.id
_entity.type
_entity.pdbx_description
1 polymer ?
#
loop_
_entity_poly.entity_id
_entity_poly.type
_entity_poly.pdbx_seq_one_letter_code
_entity_poly.pdbx_strand_id
1 'polypeptide(L)'
;MDDSRELARAPPNAALTKHEIIEKLNAVPTFCLLNSDQNIVAMVDPEGGEGEVCLWFTDADDARRMLAVALEQNPDALLHLGVTPLGLAFALAERWAESPFVGDMRLQGNRAVVASMGPMLREQLAAQGLPAGAWQLPLFCCDELSSARVMPVFLSRADLVAAWEASGRSKESLPANLAVIELKVFVAQMQTDAFAWSSVAFVGSPRSVALVRQSKLASARAAGKGGPPPTHASTASAGAGGDVPAGDDDDEPPPLV
;
A
#
# COMPACT_ATOMS: atom_id res chain seq x y z
N MET A 1 -43.57 -13.06 32.51
CA MET A 1 -42.86 -12.06 31.69
C MET A 1 -41.39 -12.24 32.01
N ASP A 2 -40.73 -13.11 31.26
CA ASP A 2 -39.30 -13.37 31.38
C ASP A 2 -38.71 -12.97 30.02
N ASP A 3 -38.34 -11.70 29.92
CA ASP A 3 -37.72 -11.11 28.73
C ASP A 3 -36.21 -11.13 28.96
N SER A 4 -35.68 -12.35 29.11
CA SER A 4 -34.25 -12.62 29.10
C SER A 4 -33.75 -12.47 27.67
N ARG A 5 -33.50 -11.22 27.25
CA ARG A 5 -32.71 -10.91 26.05
C ARG A 5 -31.35 -11.56 26.21
N GLU A 6 -31.19 -12.71 25.59
CA GLU A 6 -29.91 -13.35 25.32
C GLU A 6 -29.05 -12.32 24.56
N LEU A 7 -28.17 -11.64 25.29
CA LEU A 7 -27.12 -10.80 24.72
C LEU A 7 -26.27 -11.74 23.87
N ALA A 8 -26.50 -11.71 22.55
CA ALA A 8 -25.76 -12.49 21.58
C ALA A 8 -24.26 -12.39 21.91
N ARG A 9 -23.67 -13.53 22.28
CA ARG A 9 -22.25 -13.64 22.62
C ARG A 9 -21.45 -13.08 21.45
N ALA A 10 -20.59 -12.09 21.73
CA ALA A 10 -19.71 -11.52 20.71
C ALA A 10 -18.96 -12.66 20.01
N PRO A 11 -18.85 -12.65 18.67
CA PRO A 11 -18.12 -13.68 17.95
C PRO A 11 -16.70 -13.78 18.51
N PRO A 12 -16.14 -15.01 18.62
CA PRO A 12 -14.81 -15.20 19.15
C PRO A 12 -13.80 -14.38 18.34
N ASN A 13 -12.81 -13.79 19.03
CA ASN A 13 -11.68 -13.16 18.37
C ASN A 13 -11.02 -14.20 17.44
N ALA A 14 -10.83 -13.83 16.18
CA ALA A 14 -10.23 -14.70 15.18
C ALA A 14 -9.03 -13.99 14.57
N ALA A 15 -7.94 -14.73 14.40
CA ALA A 15 -6.79 -14.29 13.62
C ALA A 15 -7.24 -13.94 12.19
N LEU A 16 -6.72 -12.84 11.65
CA LEU A 16 -6.97 -12.45 10.28
C LEU A 16 -6.01 -13.16 9.33
N THR A 17 -6.54 -13.57 8.17
CA THR A 17 -5.74 -14.01 7.03
C THR A 17 -4.98 -12.84 6.41
N LYS A 18 -3.92 -13.13 5.65
CA LYS A 18 -3.18 -12.10 4.89
C LYS A 18 -4.09 -11.26 4.00
N HIS A 19 -5.08 -11.88 3.36
CA HIS A 19 -6.03 -11.18 2.49
C HIS A 19 -6.92 -10.21 3.29
N GLU A 20 -7.46 -10.63 4.44
CA GLU A 20 -8.26 -9.74 5.30
C GLU A 20 -7.45 -8.57 5.86
N ILE A 21 -6.17 -8.80 6.18
CA ILE A 21 -5.26 -7.74 6.61
C ILE A 21 -5.05 -6.73 5.47
N ILE A 22 -4.79 -7.20 4.25
CA ILE A 22 -4.66 -6.35 3.06
C ILE A 22 -5.93 -5.50 2.87
N GLU A 23 -7.11 -6.11 2.89
CA GLU A 23 -8.37 -5.39 2.72
C GLU A 23 -8.59 -4.34 3.82
N LYS A 24 -8.23 -4.65 5.06
CA LYS A 24 -8.33 -3.69 6.18
C LYS A 24 -7.38 -2.51 6.01
N LEU A 25 -6.16 -2.74 5.51
CA LEU A 25 -5.19 -1.69 5.21
C LEU A 25 -5.57 -0.86 3.98
N ASN A 26 -6.28 -1.43 3.00
CA ASN A 26 -6.69 -0.75 1.77
C ASN A 26 -7.58 0.49 1.98
N ALA A 27 -8.10 0.70 3.20
CA ALA A 27 -8.80 1.92 3.59
C ALA A 27 -7.92 3.19 3.49
N VAL A 28 -6.59 3.03 3.52
CA VAL A 28 -5.64 4.15 3.48
C VAL A 28 -4.95 4.20 2.10
N PRO A 29 -4.94 5.36 1.42
CA PRO A 29 -4.19 5.52 0.17
C PRO A 29 -2.70 5.79 0.44
N THR A 30 -1.84 5.31 -0.45
CA THR A 30 -0.44 5.68 -0.59
C THR A 30 -0.16 6.17 -2.01
N PHE A 31 1.00 6.80 -2.20
CA PHE A 31 1.36 7.47 -3.44
C PHE A 31 2.76 7.06 -3.89
N CYS A 32 2.94 6.82 -5.18
CA CYS A 32 4.25 6.59 -5.80
C CYS A 32 4.39 7.45 -7.06
N LEU A 33 5.60 7.61 -7.57
CA LEU A 33 5.84 8.28 -8.85
C LEU A 33 5.57 7.33 -10.00
N LEU A 34 4.79 7.81 -10.97
CA LEU A 34 4.53 7.14 -12.23
C LEU A 34 4.95 8.03 -13.39
N ASN A 35 5.33 7.41 -14.51
CA ASN A 35 5.48 8.08 -15.79
C ASN A 35 4.15 8.12 -16.56
N SER A 36 4.14 8.74 -17.75
CA SER A 36 2.94 8.84 -18.60
C SER A 36 2.27 7.51 -18.91
N ASP A 37 3.06 6.45 -19.02
CA ASP A 37 2.61 5.09 -19.34
C ASP A 37 2.09 4.33 -18.11
N GLN A 38 1.94 5.01 -16.97
CA GLN A 38 1.55 4.45 -15.68
C GLN A 38 2.56 3.44 -15.10
N ASN A 39 3.80 3.43 -15.59
CA ASN A 39 4.86 2.61 -15.03
C ASN A 39 5.47 3.29 -13.80
N ILE A 40 5.84 2.48 -12.79
CA ILE A 40 6.55 2.95 -11.61
C ILE A 40 7.89 3.54 -12.03
N VAL A 41 8.17 4.73 -11.52
CA VAL A 41 9.47 5.38 -11.70
C VAL A 41 10.35 5.01 -10.52
N ALA A 42 11.41 4.26 -10.81
CA ALA A 42 12.45 3.95 -9.85
C ALA A 42 13.15 5.23 -9.38
N MET A 43 13.50 5.26 -8.10
CA MET A 43 14.30 6.31 -7.50
C MET A 43 15.62 5.74 -7.01
N VAL A 44 16.65 6.59 -6.99
CA VAL A 44 17.91 6.27 -6.31
C VAL A 44 17.63 6.11 -4.82
N ASP A 45 18.20 5.07 -4.20
CA ASP A 45 18.00 4.79 -2.79
C ASP A 45 18.41 6.01 -1.94
N PRO A 46 17.49 6.62 -1.17
CA PRO A 46 17.80 7.77 -0.33
C PRO A 46 18.80 7.44 0.80
N GLU A 47 19.00 6.16 1.11
CA GLU A 47 19.99 5.68 2.09
C GLU A 47 21.35 5.35 1.48
N GLY A 48 21.54 5.61 0.17
CA GLY A 48 22.82 5.44 -0.52
C GLY A 48 23.11 4.01 -0.98
N GLY A 49 22.09 3.16 -1.07
CA GLY A 49 22.19 1.85 -1.72
C GLY A 49 22.40 1.95 -3.24
N GLU A 50 23.03 0.94 -3.83
CA GLU A 50 23.29 0.87 -5.28
C GLU A 50 22.05 0.48 -6.12
N GLY A 51 20.92 0.21 -5.46
CA GLY A 51 19.71 -0.31 -6.09
C GLY A 51 18.64 0.75 -6.41
N GLU A 52 17.80 0.42 -7.39
CA GLU A 52 16.56 1.12 -7.67
C GLU A 52 15.50 0.82 -6.60
N VAL A 53 14.80 1.86 -6.15
CA VAL A 53 13.77 1.75 -5.11
C VAL A 53 12.47 2.38 -5.58
N CYS A 54 11.36 1.67 -5.37
CA CYS A 54 10.01 2.23 -5.38
C CYS A 54 9.60 2.60 -3.95
N LEU A 55 9.20 3.86 -3.74
CA LEU A 55 8.64 4.31 -2.45
C LEU A 55 7.15 4.62 -2.59
N TRP A 56 6.35 4.01 -1.71
CA TRP A 56 4.97 4.43 -1.49
C TRP A 56 4.88 5.34 -0.27
N PHE A 57 4.66 6.62 -0.52
CA PHE A 57 4.46 7.64 0.50
C PHE A 57 3.07 7.54 1.12
N THR A 58 2.98 7.49 2.44
CA THR A 58 1.70 7.53 3.17
C THR A 58 1.24 8.97 3.47
N ASP A 59 2.18 9.92 3.44
CA ASP A 59 1.95 11.34 3.66
C ASP A 59 1.83 12.09 2.33
N ALA A 60 0.74 12.84 2.15
CA ALA A 60 0.45 13.56 0.92
C ALA A 60 1.43 14.70 0.63
N ASP A 61 1.98 15.34 1.68
CA ASP A 61 2.90 16.46 1.53
C ASP A 61 4.30 15.94 1.16
N ASP A 62 4.73 14.81 1.72
CA ASP A 62 5.96 14.11 1.29
C ASP A 62 5.86 13.64 -0.17
N ALA A 63 4.73 13.05 -0.57
CA ALA A 63 4.50 12.63 -1.96
C ALA A 63 4.60 13.80 -2.95
N ARG A 64 3.99 14.95 -2.63
CA ARG A 64 4.08 16.17 -3.46
C ARG A 64 5.48 16.73 -3.54
N ARG A 65 6.21 16.77 -2.42
CA ARG A 65 7.61 17.19 -2.40
C ARG A 65 8.46 16.31 -3.29
N MET A 66 8.29 14.99 -3.22
CA MET A 66 9.04 14.07 -4.05
C MET A 66 8.72 14.26 -5.54
N LEU A 67 7.45 14.45 -5.92
CA LEU A 67 7.10 14.77 -7.30
C LEU A 67 7.76 16.07 -7.79
N ALA A 68 7.75 17.12 -6.98
CA ALA A 68 8.38 18.39 -7.33
C ALA A 68 9.90 18.22 -7.58
N VAL A 69 10.60 17.54 -6.66
CA VAL A 69 12.04 17.25 -6.82
C VAL A 69 12.30 16.42 -8.07
N ALA A 70 11.49 15.39 -8.34
CA ALA A 70 11.66 14.53 -9.51
C ALA A 70 11.46 15.29 -10.83
N LEU A 71 10.49 16.22 -10.88
CA LEU A 71 10.24 17.09 -12.03
C LEU A 71 11.35 18.13 -12.21
N GLU A 72 11.93 18.66 -11.13
CA GLU A 72 13.09 19.56 -11.20
C GLU A 72 14.32 18.85 -11.78
N GLN A 73 14.54 17.58 -11.41
CA GLN A 73 15.64 16.76 -11.91
C GLN A 73 15.40 16.24 -13.33
N ASN A 74 14.14 16.09 -13.74
CA ASN A 74 13.75 15.54 -15.04
C ASN A 74 12.66 16.43 -15.67
N PRO A 75 13.00 17.65 -16.14
CA PRO A 75 12.01 18.63 -16.58
C PRO A 75 11.21 18.19 -17.80
N ASP A 76 11.77 17.31 -18.63
CA ASP A 76 11.11 16.75 -19.82
C ASP A 76 10.27 15.51 -19.53
N ALA A 77 10.40 14.92 -18.33
CA ALA A 77 9.65 13.73 -17.96
C ALA A 77 8.21 14.07 -17.58
N LEU A 78 7.26 13.34 -18.15
CA LEU A 78 5.86 13.42 -17.78
C LEU A 78 5.60 12.56 -16.54
N LEU A 79 5.92 13.12 -15.36
CA LEU A 79 5.75 12.47 -14.07
C LEU A 79 4.44 12.88 -13.40
N HIS A 80 3.78 11.94 -12.74
CA HIS A 80 2.64 12.20 -11.87
C HIS A 80 2.63 11.24 -10.68
N LEU A 81 1.76 11.52 -9.70
CA LEU A 81 1.55 10.64 -8.56
C LEU A 81 0.50 9.58 -8.91
N GLY A 82 0.89 8.32 -8.83
CA GLY A 82 -0.02 7.18 -8.77
C GLY A 82 -0.64 7.04 -7.39
N VAL A 83 -1.74 6.28 -7.31
CA VAL A 83 -2.40 5.92 -6.06
C VAL A 83 -2.39 4.42 -5.92
N THR A 84 -1.86 3.92 -4.81
CA THR A 84 -1.89 2.50 -4.45
C THR A 84 -2.56 2.36 -3.08
N PRO A 85 -3.50 1.45 -2.88
CA PRO A 85 -4.01 1.16 -1.54
C PRO A 85 -2.87 0.65 -0.62
N LEU A 86 -2.87 1.06 0.66
CA LEU A 86 -1.80 0.70 1.60
C LEU A 86 -1.66 -0.81 1.77
N GLY A 87 -2.76 -1.57 1.75
CA GLY A 87 -2.69 -3.03 1.86
C GLY A 87 -1.94 -3.67 0.69
N LEU A 88 -2.19 -3.21 -0.54
CA LEU A 88 -1.43 -3.66 -1.72
C LEU A 88 0.04 -3.22 -1.65
N ALA A 89 0.30 -1.96 -1.30
CA ALA A 89 1.67 -1.46 -1.15
C ALA A 89 2.46 -2.23 -0.07
N PHE A 90 1.82 -2.56 1.05
CA PHE A 90 2.36 -3.41 2.11
C PHE A 90 2.62 -4.83 1.60
N ALA A 91 1.67 -5.43 0.90
CA ALA A 91 1.82 -6.78 0.34
C ALA A 91 3.00 -6.86 -0.64
N LEU A 92 3.21 -5.83 -1.46
CA LEU A 92 4.36 -5.76 -2.37
C LEU A 92 5.68 -5.56 -1.60
N ALA A 93 5.71 -4.68 -0.60
CA ALA A 93 6.89 -4.42 0.21
C ALA A 93 7.31 -5.62 1.08
N GLU A 94 6.36 -6.41 1.56
CA GLU A 94 6.58 -7.63 2.36
C GLU A 94 6.57 -8.91 1.52
N ARG A 95 6.55 -8.80 0.18
CA ARG A 95 6.56 -9.93 -0.77
C ARG A 95 5.45 -10.95 -0.53
N TRP A 96 4.27 -10.47 -0.13
CA TRP A 96 3.02 -11.24 -0.13
C TRP A 96 2.32 -11.20 -1.49
N ALA A 97 2.71 -10.25 -2.34
CA ALA A 97 2.26 -10.12 -3.72
C ALA A 97 3.47 -10.00 -4.66
N GLU A 98 3.32 -10.51 -5.88
CA GLU A 98 4.33 -10.42 -6.93
C GLU A 98 4.29 -9.06 -7.63
N SER A 99 5.44 -8.62 -8.12
CA SER A 99 5.59 -7.39 -8.89
C SER A 99 6.54 -7.60 -10.06
N PRO A 100 6.26 -7.03 -11.25
CA PRO A 100 7.23 -6.98 -12.34
C PRO A 100 8.34 -5.94 -12.10
N PHE A 101 8.23 -5.09 -11.07
CA PHE A 101 9.24 -4.09 -10.74
C PHE A 101 10.54 -4.76 -10.27
N VAL A 102 11.65 -4.40 -10.90
CA VAL A 102 12.99 -4.88 -10.54
C VAL A 102 13.62 -3.86 -9.59
N GLY A 103 13.66 -4.19 -8.30
CA GLY A 103 14.23 -3.32 -7.27
C GLY A 103 13.53 -3.51 -5.93
N ASP A 104 13.91 -2.69 -4.95
CA ASP A 104 13.28 -2.72 -3.63
C ASP A 104 11.98 -1.92 -3.64
N MET A 105 10.95 -2.48 -3.02
CA MET A 105 9.66 -1.83 -2.84
C MET A 105 9.45 -1.53 -1.37
N ARG A 106 9.24 -0.27 -1.01
CA ARG A 106 9.23 0.18 0.39
C ARG A 106 8.04 1.10 0.67
N LEU A 107 7.53 1.02 1.90
CA LEU A 107 6.62 2.04 2.42
C LEU A 107 7.43 3.20 3.01
N GLN A 108 7.00 4.43 2.76
CA GLN A 108 7.62 5.63 3.31
C GLN A 108 6.62 6.34 4.22
N GLY A 109 6.80 6.15 5.53
CA GLY A 109 6.15 6.96 6.55
C GLY A 109 6.70 8.39 6.57
N ASN A 110 6.03 9.28 7.31
CA ASN A 110 6.46 10.66 7.47
C ASN A 110 7.92 10.71 7.99
N ARG A 111 8.81 11.34 7.19
CA ARG A 111 10.26 11.28 7.43
C ARG A 111 10.67 11.82 8.80
N ALA A 112 10.06 12.91 9.25
CA ALA A 112 10.37 13.51 10.55
C ALA A 112 9.96 12.59 11.70
N VAL A 113 8.79 11.96 11.59
CA VAL A 113 8.32 10.99 12.58
C VAL A 113 9.23 9.78 12.62
N VAL A 114 9.53 9.16 11.48
CA VAL A 114 10.41 7.99 11.39
C VAL A 114 11.81 8.32 11.92
N ALA A 115 12.37 9.49 11.62
CA ALA A 115 13.65 9.90 12.16
C ALA A 115 13.63 10.03 13.70
N SER A 116 12.54 10.57 14.27
CA SER A 116 12.40 10.75 15.72
C SER A 116 12.11 9.45 16.48
N MET A 117 11.32 8.54 15.89
CA MET A 117 10.80 7.33 16.55
C MET A 117 11.48 6.04 16.09
N GLY A 118 12.33 6.10 15.06
CA GLY A 118 12.97 4.95 14.43
C GLY A 118 13.62 3.96 15.40
N PRO A 119 14.44 4.41 16.38
CA PRO A 119 15.05 3.52 17.36
C PRO A 119 14.01 2.72 18.17
N MET A 120 12.98 3.38 18.70
CA MET A 120 11.89 2.74 19.45
C MET A 120 11.13 1.74 18.58
N LEU A 121 10.82 2.08 17.33
CA LEU A 121 10.12 1.18 16.40
C LEU A 121 10.96 -0.07 16.05
N ARG A 122 12.29 0.05 15.93
CA ARG A 122 13.18 -1.11 15.70
C ARG A 122 13.24 -2.01 16.93
N GLU A 123 13.23 -1.43 18.13
CA GLU A 123 13.16 -2.21 19.37
C GLU A 123 11.88 -3.03 19.45
N GLN A 124 10.73 -2.46 19.04
CA GLN A 124 9.47 -3.21 18.95
C GLN A 124 9.58 -4.40 18.00
N LEU A 125 10.19 -4.22 16.82
CA LEU A 125 10.42 -5.31 15.86
C LEU A 125 11.32 -6.39 16.45
N ALA A 126 12.44 -6.00 17.06
CA ALA A 126 13.38 -6.92 17.70
C ALA A 126 12.73 -7.72 18.84
N ALA A 127 11.91 -7.07 19.67
CA ALA A 127 11.18 -7.72 20.77
C ALA A 127 10.17 -8.78 20.27
N GLN A 128 9.72 -8.67 19.03
CA GLN A 128 8.81 -9.63 18.38
C GLN A 128 9.55 -10.63 17.47
N GLY A 129 10.89 -10.59 17.42
CA GLY A 129 11.68 -11.41 16.51
C GLY A 129 11.45 -11.11 15.03
N LEU A 130 10.97 -9.91 14.71
CA LEU A 130 10.70 -9.46 13.34
C LEU A 130 11.91 -8.71 12.77
N PRO A 131 12.20 -8.86 11.46
CA PRO A 131 13.28 -8.11 10.82
C PRO A 131 12.94 -6.62 10.77
N ALA A 132 13.93 -5.77 11.07
CA ALA A 132 13.79 -4.31 10.96
C ALA A 132 13.35 -3.89 9.53
N GLY A 133 13.89 -4.57 8.52
CA GLY A 133 13.65 -4.26 7.10
C GLY A 133 14.23 -2.92 6.66
N ALA A 134 13.97 -2.56 5.41
CA ALA A 134 14.45 -1.32 4.80
C ALA A 134 13.47 -0.14 4.97
N TRP A 135 12.42 -0.31 5.77
CA TRP A 135 11.40 0.71 5.99
C TRP A 135 10.72 0.55 7.35
N GLN A 136 10.18 1.66 7.86
CA GLN A 136 9.44 1.71 9.11
C GLN A 136 8.17 2.54 8.90
N LEU A 137 7.04 2.08 9.43
CA LEU A 137 5.79 2.83 9.34
C LEU A 137 5.09 2.88 10.71
N PRO A 138 5.19 4.02 11.44
CA PRO A 138 4.52 4.17 12.72
C PRO A 138 3.01 4.31 12.56
N LEU A 139 2.28 3.62 13.42
CA LEU A 139 0.85 3.75 13.62
C LEU A 139 0.58 4.38 14.98
N PHE A 140 -0.39 5.28 15.04
CA PHE A 140 -0.80 5.98 16.24
C PHE A 140 -2.17 5.45 16.67
N CYS A 141 -2.26 5.03 17.92
CA CYS A 141 -3.46 4.52 18.56
C CYS A 141 -3.80 5.37 19.79
N CYS A 142 -5.08 5.48 20.10
CA CYS A 142 -5.58 6.15 21.30
C CYS A 142 -6.80 5.40 21.82
N ASP A 143 -6.64 4.77 22.98
CA ASP A 143 -7.68 3.93 23.59
C ASP A 143 -8.91 4.77 23.94
N GLU A 144 -8.72 6.03 24.32
CA GLU A 144 -9.80 6.95 24.67
C GLU A 144 -10.63 7.39 23.45
N LEU A 145 -10.16 7.19 22.23
CA LEU A 145 -10.95 7.33 20.99
C LEU A 145 -11.64 6.03 20.57
N SER A 146 -11.32 4.92 21.23
CA SER A 146 -11.86 3.61 20.90
C SER A 146 -13.22 3.39 21.58
N SER A 147 -14.01 2.49 20.98
CA SER A 147 -15.27 2.00 21.50
C SER A 147 -15.36 0.49 21.30
N ALA A 148 -16.40 -0.15 21.83
CA ALA A 148 -16.64 -1.57 21.59
C ALA A 148 -16.80 -1.95 20.11
N ARG A 149 -17.05 -0.98 19.22
CA ARG A 149 -17.27 -1.21 17.78
C ARG A 149 -16.11 -0.79 16.90
N VAL A 150 -15.36 0.23 17.31
CA VAL A 150 -14.32 0.85 16.48
C VAL A 150 -13.13 1.23 17.34
N MET A 151 -11.95 0.79 16.93
CA MET A 151 -10.65 1.25 17.37
C MET A 151 -9.96 1.95 16.19
N PRO A 152 -9.92 3.29 16.16
CA PRO A 152 -9.30 4.01 15.06
C PRO A 152 -7.77 3.96 15.14
N VAL A 153 -7.12 3.68 14.02
CA VAL A 153 -5.67 3.64 13.87
C VAL A 153 -5.24 4.64 12.81
N PHE A 154 -4.26 5.48 13.14
CA PHE A 154 -3.84 6.60 12.31
C PHE A 154 -2.39 6.43 11.87
N LEU A 155 -2.04 6.92 10.68
CA LEU A 155 -0.65 6.96 10.21
C LEU A 155 0.07 8.26 10.58
N SER A 156 -0.67 9.24 11.13
CA SER A 156 -0.09 10.51 11.57
C SER A 156 -0.69 10.96 12.89
N ARG A 157 0.14 11.57 13.73
CA ARG A 157 -0.30 12.23 14.97
C ARG A 157 -1.26 13.38 14.68
N ALA A 158 -1.10 14.09 13.56
CA ALA A 158 -1.95 15.21 13.19
C ALA A 158 -3.39 14.76 12.92
N ASP A 159 -3.59 13.63 12.22
CA ASP A 159 -4.92 13.09 11.96
C ASP A 159 -5.57 12.56 13.25
N LEU A 160 -4.79 11.96 14.15
CA LEU A 160 -5.27 11.55 15.47
C LEU A 160 -5.75 12.76 16.28
N VAL A 161 -4.96 13.84 16.32
CA VAL A 161 -5.34 15.10 16.99
C VAL A 161 -6.62 15.68 16.38
N ALA A 162 -6.73 15.69 15.05
CA ALA A 162 -7.93 16.18 14.38
C ALA A 162 -9.17 15.33 14.72
N ALA A 163 -9.02 14.00 14.79
CA ALA A 163 -10.10 13.12 15.23
C ALA A 163 -10.47 13.33 16.71
N TRP A 164 -9.49 13.63 17.56
CA TRP A 164 -9.70 14.00 18.96
C TRP A 164 -10.54 15.27 19.08
N GLU A 165 -10.17 16.33 18.37
CA GLU A 165 -10.92 17.59 18.36
C GLU A 165 -12.33 17.39 17.77
N ALA A 166 -12.46 16.61 16.70
CA ALA A 166 -13.75 16.27 16.09
C ALA A 166 -14.68 15.46 17.02
N SER A 167 -14.13 14.79 18.04
CA SER A 167 -14.91 14.12 19.08
C SER A 167 -15.48 15.07 20.14
N GLY A 168 -15.28 16.39 19.99
CA GLY A 168 -15.75 17.42 20.91
C GLY A 168 -14.83 17.66 22.11
N ARG A 169 -13.58 17.14 22.06
CA ARG A 169 -12.58 17.29 23.11
C ARG A 169 -11.58 18.39 22.74
N SER A 170 -10.97 19.04 23.74
CA SER A 170 -9.94 20.04 23.49
C SER A 170 -8.59 19.40 23.19
N LYS A 171 -7.73 20.09 22.45
CA LYS A 171 -6.39 19.60 22.12
C LYS A 171 -5.50 19.42 23.36
N GLU A 172 -5.71 20.24 24.39
CA GLU A 172 -4.96 20.21 25.64
C GLU A 172 -5.28 18.99 26.49
N SER A 173 -6.45 18.36 26.28
CA SER A 173 -6.83 17.12 26.97
C SER A 173 -6.36 15.85 26.28
N LEU A 174 -5.67 15.98 25.13
CA LEU A 174 -5.09 14.84 24.44
C LEU A 174 -4.06 14.14 25.34
N PRO A 175 -4.07 12.80 25.45
CA PRO A 175 -3.08 12.08 26.22
C PRO A 175 -1.65 12.44 25.80
N ALA A 176 -0.80 12.76 26.77
CA ALA A 176 0.58 13.14 26.51
C ALA A 176 1.39 11.99 25.87
N ASN A 177 1.10 10.76 26.29
CA ASN A 177 1.73 9.54 25.81
C ASN A 177 0.75 8.76 24.93
N LEU A 178 0.76 9.05 23.64
CA LEU A 178 0.00 8.27 22.66
C LEU A 178 0.71 6.95 22.41
N ALA A 179 -0.08 5.88 22.26
CA ALA A 179 0.46 4.59 21.85
C ALA A 179 0.94 4.67 20.40
N VAL A 180 2.19 4.30 20.17
CA VAL A 180 2.78 4.24 18.82
C VAL A 180 3.32 2.83 18.60
N ILE A 181 2.85 2.19 17.54
CA ILE A 181 3.21 0.82 17.18
C ILE A 181 3.73 0.76 15.75
N GLU A 182 4.74 -0.06 15.51
CA GLU A 182 5.25 -0.32 14.17
C GLU A 182 4.24 -1.19 13.37
N LEU A 183 3.99 -0.85 12.09
CA LEU A 183 2.97 -1.52 11.26
C LEU A 183 3.18 -3.04 11.13
N LYS A 184 4.39 -3.53 10.85
CA LYS A 184 4.69 -4.98 10.77
C LYS A 184 4.44 -5.68 12.08
N VAL A 185 4.75 -5.04 13.22
CA VAL A 185 4.40 -5.57 14.55
C VAL A 185 2.88 -5.69 14.68
N PHE A 186 2.14 -4.64 14.31
CA PHE A 186 0.68 -4.64 14.38
C PHE A 186 0.05 -5.69 13.43
N VAL A 187 0.60 -5.85 12.23
CA VAL A 187 0.19 -6.88 11.26
C VAL A 187 0.48 -8.29 11.77
N ALA A 188 1.63 -8.52 12.40
CA ALA A 188 1.94 -9.80 13.01
C ALA A 188 0.95 -10.13 14.14
N GLN A 189 0.57 -9.14 14.94
CA GLN A 189 -0.48 -9.32 15.97
C GLN A 189 -1.84 -9.65 15.34
N MET A 190 -2.22 -9.02 14.22
CA MET A 190 -3.46 -9.35 13.50
C MET A 190 -3.58 -10.82 13.08
N GLN A 191 -2.46 -11.53 12.96
CA GLN A 191 -2.43 -12.96 12.63
C GLN A 191 -2.58 -13.87 13.86
N THR A 192 -2.90 -13.29 15.02
CA THR A 192 -3.22 -14.00 16.26
C THR A 192 -4.67 -13.73 16.66
N ASP A 193 -5.23 -14.55 17.54
CA ASP A 193 -6.59 -14.37 18.09
C ASP A 193 -6.62 -13.48 19.34
N ALA A 194 -5.54 -12.74 19.61
CA ALA A 194 -5.37 -11.96 20.84
C ALA A 194 -6.33 -10.76 20.96
N PHE A 195 -6.94 -10.30 19.86
CA PHE A 195 -7.74 -9.07 19.85
C PHE A 195 -8.95 -9.17 18.91
N ALA A 196 -9.96 -8.34 19.16
CA ALA A 196 -11.14 -8.20 18.31
C ALA A 196 -10.81 -7.37 17.04
N TRP A 197 -10.04 -7.93 16.11
CA TRP A 197 -9.54 -7.22 14.93
C TRP A 197 -10.61 -6.64 14.01
N SER A 198 -11.84 -7.16 14.08
CA SER A 198 -13.00 -6.59 13.39
C SER A 198 -13.28 -5.14 13.78
N SER A 199 -12.95 -4.74 15.02
CA SER A 199 -13.12 -3.37 15.51
C SER A 199 -12.06 -2.39 14.98
N VAL A 200 -10.91 -2.86 14.51
CA VAL A 200 -9.84 -1.98 14.04
C VAL A 200 -10.23 -1.28 12.74
N ALA A 201 -10.12 0.04 12.69
CA ALA A 201 -10.35 0.83 11.49
C ALA A 201 -9.15 1.74 11.20
N PHE A 202 -8.50 1.54 10.06
CA PHE A 202 -7.46 2.46 9.61
C PHE A 202 -8.09 3.73 9.05
N VAL A 203 -7.66 4.89 9.55
CA VAL A 203 -8.22 6.18 9.19
C VAL A 203 -7.30 6.87 8.18
N GLY A 204 -7.80 7.05 6.96
CA GLY A 204 -7.09 7.80 5.92
C GLY A 204 -7.07 9.30 6.21
N SER A 205 -5.92 9.94 6.02
CA SER A 205 -5.81 11.39 6.17
C SER A 205 -6.71 12.13 5.18
N PRO A 206 -7.46 13.18 5.60
CA PRO A 206 -8.23 14.03 4.69
C PRO A 206 -7.38 14.62 3.57
N ARG A 207 -6.10 14.95 3.85
CA ARG A 207 -5.16 15.47 2.84
C ARG A 207 -4.83 14.41 1.79
N SER A 208 -4.59 13.17 2.21
CA SER A 208 -4.36 12.06 1.29
C SER A 208 -5.60 11.76 0.45
N VAL A 209 -6.81 11.77 1.04
CA VAL A 209 -8.06 11.62 0.29
C VAL A 209 -8.24 12.73 -0.77
N ALA A 210 -7.89 13.97 -0.44
CA ALA A 210 -7.90 15.08 -1.40
C ALA A 210 -6.87 14.87 -2.52
N LEU A 211 -5.67 14.39 -2.20
CA LEU A 211 -4.63 14.09 -3.17
C LEU A 211 -5.04 12.96 -4.12
N VAL A 212 -5.73 11.91 -3.65
CA VAL A 212 -6.27 10.85 -4.51
C VAL A 212 -7.11 11.41 -5.66
N ARG A 213 -7.98 12.39 -5.38
CA ARG A 213 -8.80 13.03 -6.42
C ARG A 213 -7.93 13.77 -7.44
N GLN A 214 -6.90 14.47 -6.98
CA GLN A 214 -5.98 15.19 -7.86
C GLN A 214 -5.12 14.25 -8.70
N SER A 215 -4.58 13.18 -8.10
CA SER A 215 -3.81 12.14 -8.80
C SER A 215 -4.62 11.47 -9.90
N LYS A 216 -5.88 11.09 -9.64
CA LYS A 216 -6.75 10.51 -10.67
C LYS A 216 -6.97 11.45 -11.87
N LEU A 217 -7.14 12.74 -11.61
CA LEU A 217 -7.27 13.74 -12.68
C LEU A 217 -5.96 13.92 -13.46
N ALA A 218 -4.81 13.89 -12.79
CA ALA A 218 -3.50 13.98 -13.43
C ALA A 218 -3.21 12.74 -14.31
N SER A 219 -3.47 11.53 -13.80
CA SER A 219 -3.30 10.28 -14.55
C SER A 219 -4.17 10.26 -15.81
N ALA A 220 -5.43 10.69 -15.73
CA ALA A 220 -6.31 10.77 -16.89
C ALA A 220 -5.78 11.74 -17.97
N ARG A 221 -5.15 12.85 -17.56
CA ARG A 221 -4.53 13.81 -18.48
C ARG A 221 -3.24 13.27 -19.11
N ALA A 222 -2.44 12.52 -18.35
CA ALA A 222 -1.23 11.88 -18.85
C ALA A 222 -1.58 10.80 -19.90
N ALA A 223 -2.59 9.97 -19.62
CA ALA A 223 -3.08 8.95 -20.55
C ALA A 223 -3.67 9.55 -21.85
N GLY A 224 -4.27 10.74 -21.79
CA GLY A 224 -4.77 11.44 -22.99
C GLY A 224 -3.71 12.15 -23.83
N LYS A 225 -2.46 12.25 -23.35
CA LYS A 225 -1.32 12.83 -24.07
C LYS A 225 -0.39 11.76 -24.65
N GLY A 226 -0.43 10.53 -24.15
CA GLY A 226 0.12 9.37 -24.85
C GLY A 226 -0.78 9.07 -26.05
N GLY A 227 -0.18 8.86 -27.23
CA GLY A 227 -0.91 8.40 -28.42
C GLY A 227 -1.70 7.10 -28.16
N PRO A 228 -2.50 6.64 -29.14
CA PRO A 228 -3.42 5.52 -28.92
C PRO A 228 -2.68 4.31 -28.32
N PRO A 229 -3.33 3.58 -27.39
CA PRO A 229 -2.71 2.44 -26.73
C PRO A 229 -2.24 1.43 -27.78
N PRO A 230 -1.13 0.70 -27.55
CA PRO A 230 -0.82 -0.44 -28.38
C PRO A 230 -2.02 -1.39 -28.32
N THR A 231 -2.68 -1.57 -29.46
CA THR A 231 -3.62 -2.65 -29.67
C THR A 231 -2.85 -3.95 -29.45
N HIS A 232 -2.92 -4.50 -28.25
CA HIS A 232 -2.68 -5.91 -28.06
C HIS A 232 -3.76 -6.62 -28.86
N ALA A 233 -3.40 -7.03 -30.08
CA ALA A 233 -4.16 -7.95 -30.89
C ALA A 233 -4.30 -9.24 -30.08
N SER A 234 -5.41 -9.34 -29.37
CA SER A 234 -5.93 -10.58 -28.82
C SER A 234 -6.41 -11.42 -30.00
N THR A 235 -5.53 -12.23 -30.58
CA THR A 235 -5.96 -13.34 -31.44
C THR A 235 -6.48 -14.46 -30.54
N ALA A 236 -7.76 -14.39 -30.23
CA ALA A 236 -8.53 -15.55 -29.82
C ALA A 236 -8.71 -16.47 -31.03
N SER A 237 -8.05 -17.62 -31.04
CA SER A 237 -8.35 -18.68 -32.02
C SER A 237 -9.57 -19.47 -31.55
N ALA A 238 -10.72 -19.20 -32.17
CA ALA A 238 -11.88 -20.08 -32.09
C ALA A 238 -11.89 -21.03 -33.30
N GLY A 239 -11.80 -22.32 -32.97
CA GLY A 239 -12.32 -23.52 -33.62
C GLY A 239 -12.69 -23.60 -35.11
N ALA A 240 -12.37 -24.80 -35.63
CA ALA A 240 -13.18 -25.67 -36.48
C ALA A 240 -12.84 -25.78 -37.98
N GLY A 241 -12.20 -26.92 -38.31
CA GLY A 241 -12.75 -27.93 -39.23
C GLY A 241 -12.64 -27.68 -40.74
N GLY A 242 -12.01 -28.63 -41.45
CA GLY A 242 -12.16 -28.76 -42.90
C GLY A 242 -11.07 -29.58 -43.57
N ASP A 243 -11.39 -30.83 -43.91
CA ASP A 243 -10.67 -31.75 -44.83
C ASP A 243 -10.21 -31.10 -46.14
N VAL A 244 -9.11 -31.61 -46.73
CA VAL A 244 -8.95 -32.46 -47.96
C VAL A 244 -7.48 -32.28 -48.52
N PRO A 245 -6.97 -33.07 -49.50
CA PRO A 245 -6.14 -34.28 -49.34
C PRO A 245 -4.70 -34.18 -49.94
N ALA A 246 -3.97 -35.29 -49.77
CA ALA A 246 -2.89 -35.87 -50.58
C ALA A 246 -2.24 -35.04 -51.72
N GLY A 247 -0.92 -34.94 -51.63
CA GLY A 247 -0.02 -34.70 -52.75
C GLY A 247 1.35 -35.29 -52.39
N ASP A 248 1.65 -36.45 -53.00
CA ASP A 248 2.99 -37.01 -53.11
C ASP A 248 3.94 -35.97 -53.71
N ASP A 249 5.17 -35.90 -53.21
CA ASP A 249 6.34 -35.89 -54.08
C ASP A 249 7.59 -36.18 -53.26
N ASP A 250 8.24 -37.27 -53.69
CA ASP A 250 9.57 -37.73 -53.36
C ASP A 250 10.61 -36.61 -53.48
N ASP A 251 11.52 -36.51 -52.51
CA ASP A 251 12.92 -36.19 -52.81
C ASP A 251 13.81 -36.52 -51.59
N GLU A 252 14.16 -37.80 -51.45
CA GLU A 252 15.40 -38.20 -50.78
C GLU A 252 16.50 -38.27 -51.84
N PRO A 253 17.62 -37.55 -51.63
CA PRO A 253 18.90 -38.23 -51.83
C PRO A 253 20.00 -37.73 -50.86
N PRO A 254 21.20 -38.33 -50.88
CA PRO A 254 21.57 -39.68 -50.47
C PRO A 254 22.58 -39.64 -49.29
N PRO A 255 23.00 -40.77 -48.69
CA PRO A 255 23.96 -40.74 -47.59
C PRO A 255 25.39 -40.60 -48.13
N LEU A 256 26.20 -39.76 -47.49
CA LEU A 256 27.65 -39.75 -47.68
C LEU A 256 28.39 -39.53 -46.34
N VAL A 257 29.01 -40.65 -45.92
CA VAL A 257 30.12 -40.87 -44.96
C VAL A 257 29.83 -40.74 -43.47
#